data_AF-A0A0N9HVX9-F1
#
_entry.id   AF-A0A0N9HVX9-F1
#
_cell.length_a   1.000
_cell.length_b   1.000
_cell.length_c   1.000
_cell.angle_alpha   90.00
_cell.angle_beta   90.00
_cell.angle_gamma   90.00
#
_symmetry.space_group_name_H-M   'P 1'
#
loop_
_entity.id
_entity.type
_entity.pdbx_description
1 polymer ?
#
loop_
_entity_poly.entity_id
_entity_poly.type
_entity_poly.pdbx_seq_one_letter_code
_entity_poly.pdbx_strand_id
1 'polypeptide(L)'
;MTYEDVEAELRKHPAVRACVVTRIQTGERTNTLVAYVVTNGSSDPAAIRAFLSAPRLPAKRIPQAVIPVQELPRTSSGELDRKGLPLPVLPGRAAGGKEALFDMGDVPLAGLSLIVAVFVGVLAFVMTTVFWPGSTDLSVVPQPYAGLFTGLYVAECLSFGLGVSFLLFGRGRLTRMGRPPWLTSLAHLSVVWLLVAWWPQDNFYRLAAKTDWGRQAVLVYAFNITLMIAAVVLVAFALRERRVE
;
A
#
# COMPACT_ATOMS: atom_id res chain seq x y z
N MET A 1 12.76 10.94 -31.57
CA MET A 1 14.02 11.19 -30.84
C MET A 1 14.70 9.84 -30.71
N THR A 2 15.84 9.65 -31.39
CA THR A 2 16.58 8.39 -31.46
C THR A 2 17.43 8.20 -30.20
N TYR A 3 17.44 7.00 -29.62
CA TYR A 3 18.19 6.63 -28.41
C TYR A 3 19.37 5.70 -28.73
N GLU A 4 19.86 5.75 -29.97
CA GLU A 4 20.86 4.84 -30.53
C GLU A 4 22.18 4.87 -29.76
N ASP A 5 22.60 6.01 -29.22
CA ASP A 5 23.81 6.13 -28.40
C ASP A 5 23.76 5.24 -27.15
N VAL A 6 22.58 5.20 -26.50
CA VAL A 6 22.36 4.42 -25.27
C VAL A 6 22.26 2.93 -25.61
N GLU A 7 21.62 2.60 -26.73
CA GLU A 7 21.56 1.24 -27.24
C GLU A 7 22.94 0.71 -27.66
N ALA A 8 23.76 1.55 -28.28
CA ALA A 8 25.13 1.20 -28.66
C ALA A 8 25.99 0.89 -27.44
N GLU A 9 25.82 1.63 -26.34
CA GLU A 9 26.52 1.35 -25.09
C GLU A 9 25.98 0.06 -24.43
N LEU A 10 24.67 -0.15 -24.41
CA LEU A 10 24.06 -1.39 -23.90
C LEU A 10 24.55 -2.64 -24.64
N ARG A 11 24.73 -2.58 -25.95
CA ARG A 11 25.24 -3.70 -26.77
C ARG A 11 26.69 -4.09 -26.44
N LYS A 12 27.46 -3.23 -25.75
CA LYS A 12 28.82 -3.57 -25.30
C LYS A 12 28.82 -4.44 -24.04
N HIS A 13 27.70 -4.53 -23.33
CA HIS A 13 27.59 -5.36 -22.15
C HIS A 13 27.58 -6.85 -22.56
N PRO A 14 28.48 -7.71 -22.02
CA PRO A 14 28.64 -9.11 -22.46
C PRO A 14 27.36 -9.94 -22.38
N ALA A 15 26.47 -9.60 -21.46
CA ALA A 15 25.20 -10.30 -21.28
C ALA A 15 24.06 -9.86 -22.22
N VAL A 16 24.19 -8.74 -22.94
CA VAL A 16 23.11 -8.17 -23.75
C VAL A 16 23.21 -8.66 -25.20
N ARG A 17 22.19 -9.38 -25.66
CA ARG A 17 22.06 -9.89 -27.03
C ARG A 17 21.40 -8.88 -27.96
N ALA A 18 20.35 -8.21 -27.48
CA ALA A 18 19.62 -7.19 -28.21
C ALA A 18 19.02 -6.18 -27.21
N CYS A 19 18.81 -4.94 -27.65
CA CYS A 19 18.18 -3.93 -26.82
C CYS A 19 17.40 -2.91 -27.64
N VAL A 20 16.38 -2.32 -27.02
CA VAL A 20 15.71 -1.10 -27.48
C VAL A 20 15.54 -0.15 -26.30
N VAL A 21 15.79 1.14 -26.54
CA VAL A 21 15.49 2.18 -25.56
C VAL A 21 14.31 2.99 -26.06
N THR A 22 13.29 3.14 -25.21
CA THR A 22 12.10 3.92 -25.53
C THR A 22 11.68 4.80 -24.36
N ARG A 23 10.92 5.84 -24.68
CA ARG A 23 10.32 6.72 -23.68
C ARG A 23 8.88 6.28 -23.49
N ILE A 24 8.52 6.00 -22.25
CA ILE A 24 7.16 5.68 -21.86
C ILE A 24 6.59 6.81 -21.02
N GLN A 25 5.28 6.99 -21.10
CA GLN A 25 4.55 7.88 -20.20
C GLN A 25 4.08 7.06 -19.01
N THR A 26 4.52 7.43 -17.80
CA THR A 26 4.08 6.81 -16.55
C THR A 26 3.28 7.85 -15.77
N GLY A 27 2.01 7.57 -15.46
CA GLY A 27 1.12 8.48 -14.72
C GLY A 27 0.77 9.77 -15.47
N GLU A 28 0.26 10.77 -14.76
CA GLU A 28 -0.38 11.95 -15.37
C GLU A 28 0.58 12.89 -16.14
N ARG A 29 1.92 12.81 -16.00
CA ARG A 29 2.84 13.70 -16.75
C ARG A 29 4.35 13.35 -16.75
N THR A 30 4.78 12.18 -16.25
CA THR A 30 6.23 11.85 -16.23
C THR A 30 6.65 10.97 -17.41
N ASN A 31 7.50 11.51 -18.28
CA ASN A 31 8.13 10.78 -19.38
C ASN A 31 9.42 10.10 -18.92
N THR A 32 9.37 8.78 -18.77
CA THR A 32 10.49 7.98 -18.25
C THR A 32 11.19 7.22 -19.37
N LEU A 33 12.53 7.21 -19.36
CA LEU A 33 13.35 6.44 -20.29
C LEU A 33 13.52 5.01 -19.78
N VAL A 34 13.22 4.02 -20.61
CA VAL A 34 13.27 2.59 -20.26
C VAL A 34 14.00 1.82 -21.35
N ALA A 35 14.87 0.91 -20.93
CA ALA A 35 15.59 -0.01 -21.80
C ALA A 35 15.01 -1.41 -21.70
N TYR A 36 14.66 -2.01 -22.84
CA TYR A 36 14.30 -3.42 -22.93
C TYR A 36 15.51 -4.17 -23.46
N VAL A 37 15.92 -5.23 -22.77
CA VAL A 37 17.12 -6.01 -23.10
C VAL A 37 16.77 -7.48 -23.24
N VAL A 38 17.34 -8.14 -24.25
CA VAL A 38 17.36 -9.59 -24.38
C VAL A 38 18.72 -10.05 -23.90
N THR A 39 18.77 -10.98 -22.95
CA THR A 39 20.01 -11.47 -22.35
C THR A 39 20.34 -12.88 -22.82
N ASN A 40 21.63 -13.24 -22.83
CA ASN A 40 22.10 -14.60 -23.18
C ASN A 40 21.93 -15.63 -22.04
N GLY A 41 21.33 -15.23 -20.91
CA GLY A 41 21.16 -16.04 -19.69
C GLY A 41 20.56 -15.20 -18.56
N SER A 42 20.66 -15.67 -17.31
CA SER A 42 20.25 -14.88 -16.15
C SER A 42 21.26 -13.75 -15.93
N SER A 43 20.84 -12.51 -16.11
CA SER A 43 21.68 -11.34 -15.83
C SER A 43 20.89 -10.34 -15.04
N ASP A 44 21.54 -9.76 -14.04
CA ASP A 44 20.93 -8.78 -13.17
C ASP A 44 20.70 -7.44 -13.92
N PRO A 45 19.44 -6.98 -14.08
CA PRO A 45 19.15 -5.71 -14.72
C PRO A 45 19.79 -4.50 -14.01
N ALA A 46 20.06 -4.59 -12.70
CA ALA A 46 20.74 -3.52 -11.97
C ALA A 46 22.22 -3.41 -12.36
N ALA A 47 22.92 -4.53 -12.54
CA ALA A 47 24.28 -4.56 -13.06
C ALA A 47 24.39 -3.99 -14.48
N ILE A 48 23.43 -4.33 -15.37
CA ILE A 48 23.36 -3.78 -16.74
C ILE A 48 23.14 -2.26 -16.70
N ARG A 49 22.30 -1.76 -15.79
CA ARG A 49 22.10 -0.32 -15.61
C ARG A 49 23.34 0.37 -15.04
N ALA A 50 24.04 -0.26 -14.11
CA ALA A 50 25.28 0.27 -13.53
C ALA A 50 26.38 0.41 -14.60
N PHE A 51 26.44 -0.51 -15.56
CA PHE A 51 27.36 -0.43 -16.70
C PHE A 51 27.17 0.85 -17.53
N LEU A 52 25.93 1.33 -17.68
CA LEU A 52 25.63 2.60 -18.36
C LEU A 52 26.02 3.84 -17.57
N SER A 53 26.33 3.69 -16.28
CA SER A 53 26.81 4.78 -15.41
C SER A 53 28.32 5.00 -15.51
N ALA A 54 29.03 4.15 -16.25
CA ALA A 54 30.42 4.35 -16.65
C ALA A 54 30.55 5.62 -17.54
N PRO A 55 31.74 6.25 -17.64
CA PRO A 55 31.91 7.71 -17.77
C PRO A 55 31.51 8.37 -19.11
N ARG A 56 30.66 7.75 -19.94
CA ARG A 56 30.39 8.20 -21.33
C ARG A 56 28.97 8.70 -21.58
N LEU A 57 28.03 8.57 -20.63
CA LEU A 57 26.63 9.00 -20.81
C LEU A 57 26.19 10.04 -19.77
N PRO A 58 25.55 11.15 -20.18
CA PRO A 58 24.92 12.08 -19.25
C PRO A 58 23.84 11.38 -18.41
N ALA A 59 23.72 11.72 -17.12
CA ALA A 59 22.76 11.11 -16.21
C ALA A 59 21.29 11.14 -16.71
N LYS A 60 20.91 12.15 -17.51
CA LYS A 60 19.58 12.28 -18.13
C LYS A 60 19.30 11.27 -19.25
N ARG A 61 20.34 10.64 -19.82
CA ARG A 61 20.24 9.62 -20.87
C ARG A 61 20.36 8.20 -20.33
N ILE A 62 20.66 8.02 -19.04
CA ILE A 62 20.65 6.72 -18.40
C ILE A 62 19.19 6.29 -18.19
N PRO A 63 18.75 5.13 -18.73
CA PRO A 63 17.41 4.60 -18.50
C PRO A 63 17.11 4.46 -17.00
N GLN A 64 15.90 4.84 -16.60
CA GLN A 64 15.46 4.70 -15.21
C GLN A 64 15.20 3.23 -14.85
N ALA A 65 14.87 2.40 -15.84
CA ALA A 65 14.71 0.96 -15.69
C ALA A 65 15.28 0.19 -16.89
N VAL A 66 15.79 -1.00 -16.59
CA VAL A 66 16.18 -2.02 -17.57
C VAL A 66 15.25 -3.21 -17.37
N ILE A 67 14.51 -3.59 -18.41
CA ILE A 67 13.55 -4.70 -18.37
C ILE A 67 14.09 -5.85 -19.23
N PRO A 68 14.36 -7.02 -18.64
CA PRO A 68 14.67 -8.19 -19.42
C PRO A 68 13.41 -8.69 -20.15
N VAL A 69 13.51 -8.94 -21.45
CA VAL A 69 12.48 -9.56 -22.28
C VAL A 69 13.05 -10.79 -22.99
N GLN A 70 12.22 -11.81 -23.21
CA GLN A 70 12.67 -13.03 -23.89
C GLN A 70 13.05 -12.76 -25.35
N GLU A 71 12.28 -11.91 -26.02
CA GLU A 71 12.53 -11.46 -27.39
C GLU A 71 11.94 -10.05 -27.60
N LEU A 72 12.51 -9.30 -28.55
CA LEU A 72 11.96 -8.01 -28.94
C LEU A 72 10.81 -8.20 -29.95
N PRO A 73 9.61 -7.68 -29.68
CA PRO A 73 8.47 -7.81 -30.60
C PRO A 73 8.81 -7.21 -31.96
N ARG A 74 8.46 -7.92 -33.03
CA ARG A 74 8.61 -7.45 -34.42
C ARG A 74 7.27 -7.49 -35.13
N THR A 75 7.06 -6.54 -36.02
CA THR A 75 5.93 -6.50 -36.96
C THR A 75 6.08 -7.60 -38.03
N SER A 76 5.02 -7.87 -38.78
CA SER A 76 5.03 -8.85 -39.89
C SER A 76 6.01 -8.49 -41.01
N SER A 77 6.43 -7.23 -41.11
CA SER A 77 7.49 -6.76 -42.02
C SER A 77 8.91 -6.91 -41.45
N GLY A 78 9.05 -7.41 -40.22
CA GLY A 78 10.34 -7.62 -39.55
C GLY A 78 10.89 -6.39 -38.80
N GLU A 79 10.18 -5.26 -38.82
CA GLU A 79 10.55 -4.06 -38.07
C GLU A 79 10.19 -4.17 -36.59
N LEU A 80 10.92 -3.49 -35.71
CA LEU A 80 10.67 -3.52 -34.27
C LEU A 80 9.28 -2.95 -33.91
N ASP A 81 8.43 -3.76 -33.30
CA ASP A 81 7.12 -3.33 -32.80
C ASP A 81 7.24 -2.75 -31.39
N ARG A 82 7.38 -1.44 -31.32
CA ARG A 82 7.45 -0.71 -30.04
C ARG A 82 6.13 -0.68 -29.28
N LYS A 83 4.99 -0.93 -29.93
CA LYS A 83 3.67 -0.98 -29.27
C LYS A 83 3.45 -2.31 -28.55
N GLY A 84 4.10 -3.38 -29.00
CA GLY A 84 4.09 -4.69 -28.35
C GLY A 84 4.99 -4.82 -27.12
N LEU A 85 5.73 -3.77 -26.73
CA LEU A 85 6.63 -3.83 -25.58
C LEU A 85 5.83 -3.80 -24.24
N PRO A 86 6.12 -4.71 -23.29
CA PRO A 86 5.44 -4.72 -21.99
C PRO A 86 5.62 -3.40 -21.24
N LEU A 87 4.56 -2.87 -20.63
CA LEU A 87 4.67 -1.69 -19.76
C LEU A 87 5.44 -2.06 -18.48
N PRO A 88 6.48 -1.30 -18.07
CA PRO A 88 7.15 -1.56 -16.81
C PRO A 88 6.26 -1.27 -15.61
N VAL A 89 6.35 -2.15 -14.62
CA VAL A 89 6.00 -1.82 -13.24
C VAL A 89 7.18 -1.07 -12.63
N LEU A 90 7.26 0.24 -12.87
CA LEU A 90 8.26 1.08 -12.20
C LEU A 90 7.86 1.20 -10.71
N PRO A 91 8.77 0.95 -9.75
CA PRO A 91 8.53 1.37 -8.38
C PRO A 91 8.37 2.88 -8.38
N GLY A 92 7.17 3.35 -8.04
CA GLY A 92 6.84 4.76 -7.99
C GLY A 92 7.86 5.47 -7.11
N ARG A 93 8.62 6.39 -7.72
CA ARG A 93 9.50 7.31 -7.02
C ARG A 93 8.60 8.22 -6.18
N ALA A 94 8.38 7.84 -4.93
CA ALA A 94 7.76 8.72 -3.94
C ALA A 94 8.60 9.99 -3.93
N ALA A 95 8.00 11.10 -4.35
CA ALA A 95 8.63 12.41 -4.31
C ALA A 95 9.06 12.68 -2.87
N GLY A 96 10.36 12.90 -2.70
CA GLY A 96 10.97 13.09 -1.40
C GLY A 96 10.51 14.40 -0.75
N GLY A 97 10.22 14.30 0.54
CA GLY A 97 10.14 15.40 1.49
C GLY A 97 10.36 14.82 2.88
N LYS A 98 11.62 14.92 3.36
CA LYS A 98 12.12 15.01 4.75
C LYS A 98 11.28 14.26 5.82
N GLU A 99 11.77 13.23 6.48
CA GLU A 99 12.88 13.30 7.44
C GLU A 99 13.38 11.91 7.80
N ALA A 100 14.70 11.80 7.93
CA ALA A 100 15.37 10.69 8.57
C ALA A 100 15.04 10.70 10.07
N LEU A 101 14.37 9.66 10.55
CA LEU A 101 14.45 9.27 11.95
C LEU A 101 14.31 7.75 12.02
N PHE A 102 15.41 7.11 12.44
CA PHE A 102 15.61 5.67 12.65
C PHE A 102 15.90 4.80 11.42
N ASP A 103 17.20 4.63 11.17
CA ASP A 103 17.78 3.49 10.46
C ASP A 103 17.57 2.21 11.31
N MET A 104 16.46 1.52 11.07
CA MET A 104 16.28 0.11 11.43
C MET A 104 16.40 -0.69 10.13
N GLY A 105 17.54 -1.36 9.97
CA GLY A 105 17.85 -2.20 8.80
C GLY A 105 16.71 -3.16 8.45
N ASP A 106 16.37 -3.18 7.16
CA ASP A 106 15.59 -4.20 6.45
C ASP A 106 14.42 -4.84 7.22
N VAL A 107 13.59 -4.05 7.90
CA VAL A 107 12.28 -4.56 8.34
C VAL A 107 11.38 -4.55 7.09
N PRO A 108 10.97 -5.72 6.54
CA PRO A 108 10.03 -5.72 5.42
C PRO A 108 8.79 -4.92 5.83
N LEU A 109 8.17 -4.18 4.89
CA LEU A 109 6.97 -3.36 5.16
C LEU A 109 5.88 -4.12 5.93
N ALA A 110 5.81 -5.44 5.75
CA ALA A 110 4.95 -6.32 6.54
C ALA A 110 5.33 -6.36 8.03
N GLY A 111 6.62 -6.52 8.35
CA GLY A 111 7.15 -6.47 9.72
C GLY A 111 6.93 -5.11 10.38
N LEU A 112 7.20 -4.01 9.65
CA LEU A 112 6.91 -2.67 10.17
C LEU A 112 5.41 -2.47 10.44
N SER A 113 4.54 -2.92 9.53
CA SER A 113 3.10 -2.82 9.73
C SER A 113 2.60 -3.61 10.94
N LEU A 114 3.21 -4.77 11.23
CA LEU A 114 2.89 -5.57 12.41
C LEU A 114 3.37 -4.88 13.69
N ILE A 115 4.60 -4.35 13.70
CA ILE A 115 5.14 -3.61 14.84
C ILE A 115 4.25 -2.42 15.18
N VAL A 116 3.84 -1.63 14.18
CA VAL A 116 2.92 -0.50 14.39
C VAL A 116 1.58 -0.97 14.93
N ALA A 117 1.00 -2.05 14.38
CA ALA A 117 -0.27 -2.56 14.85
C ALA A 117 -0.22 -3.00 16.32
N VAL A 118 0.82 -3.76 16.70
CA VAL A 118 1.01 -4.22 18.09
C VAL A 118 1.27 -3.05 19.02
N PHE A 119 2.19 -2.14 18.66
CA PHE A 119 2.52 -0.98 19.48
C PHE A 119 1.29 -0.11 19.74
N VAL A 120 0.52 0.23 18.69
CA VAL A 120 -0.68 1.04 18.81
C VAL A 120 -1.76 0.31 19.62
N GLY A 121 -1.93 -1.00 19.44
CA GLY A 121 -2.89 -1.79 20.23
C GLY A 121 -2.54 -1.85 21.72
N VAL A 122 -1.27 -2.04 22.06
CA VAL A 122 -0.78 -1.99 23.45
C VAL A 122 -0.96 -0.58 24.03
N LEU A 123 -0.61 0.45 23.26
CA LEU A 123 -0.80 1.83 23.67
C LEU A 123 -2.28 2.14 23.94
N ALA A 124 -3.19 1.70 23.07
CA ALA A 124 -4.64 1.83 23.28
C ALA A 124 -5.09 1.13 24.57
N PHE A 125 -4.62 -0.10 24.81
CA PHE A 125 -4.96 -0.85 26.02
C PHE A 125 -4.55 -0.10 27.30
N VAL A 126 -3.32 0.44 27.34
CA VAL A 126 -2.79 1.18 28.49
C VAL A 126 -3.47 2.54 28.65
N MET A 127 -3.79 3.22 27.55
CA MET A 127 -4.35 4.58 27.56
C MET A 127 -5.86 4.63 27.77
N THR A 128 -6.57 3.50 27.74
CA THR A 128 -8.03 3.54 27.82
C THR A 128 -8.54 4.08 29.15
N THR A 129 -7.93 3.74 30.28
CA THR A 129 -8.36 4.27 31.57
C THR A 129 -8.10 5.77 31.70
N VAL A 130 -7.18 6.32 30.89
CA VAL A 130 -6.91 7.75 30.79
C VAL A 130 -8.00 8.45 29.96
N PHE A 131 -8.37 7.87 28.82
CA PHE A 131 -9.37 8.45 27.91
C PHE A 131 -10.83 8.21 28.34
N TRP A 132 -11.10 7.07 28.98
CA TRP A 132 -12.42 6.64 29.45
C TRP A 132 -12.33 6.10 30.89
N PRO A 133 -12.21 6.98 31.89
CA PRO A 133 -12.14 6.57 33.28
C PRO A 133 -13.39 5.76 33.69
N GLY A 134 -13.18 4.56 34.24
CA GLY A 134 -14.24 3.69 34.74
C GLY A 134 -14.90 2.78 33.69
N SER A 135 -14.58 2.89 32.40
CA SER A 135 -15.16 2.02 31.36
C SER A 135 -14.70 0.56 31.45
N THR A 136 -13.58 0.31 32.13
CA THR A 136 -13.01 -1.03 32.32
C THR A 136 -13.29 -1.62 33.71
N ASP A 137 -14.17 -0.99 34.50
CA ASP A 137 -14.53 -1.51 35.82
C ASP A 137 -15.41 -2.75 35.69
N LEU A 138 -14.86 -3.89 36.11
CA LEU A 138 -15.53 -5.19 36.12
C LEU A 138 -15.72 -5.71 37.56
N SER A 139 -15.56 -4.87 38.58
CA SER A 139 -15.62 -5.26 40.00
C SER A 139 -16.95 -5.93 40.39
N VAL A 140 -18.04 -5.53 39.72
CA VAL A 140 -19.40 -6.07 39.95
C VAL A 140 -19.72 -7.28 39.08
N VAL A 141 -18.83 -7.68 38.17
CA VAL A 141 -19.08 -8.75 37.20
C VAL A 141 -18.50 -10.08 37.71
N PRO A 142 -19.32 -11.13 37.88
CA PRO A 142 -18.83 -12.42 38.34
C PRO A 142 -18.02 -13.16 37.27
N GLN A 143 -17.13 -14.06 37.70
CA GLN A 143 -16.44 -14.99 36.79
C GLN A 143 -17.40 -16.07 36.26
N PRO A 144 -17.24 -16.57 35.03
CA PRO A 144 -16.15 -16.26 34.07
C PRO A 144 -16.39 -15.01 33.20
N TYR A 145 -17.51 -14.31 33.37
CA TYR A 145 -17.93 -13.22 32.49
C TYR A 145 -16.97 -12.02 32.51
N ALA A 146 -16.38 -11.69 33.66
CA ALA A 146 -15.34 -10.66 33.75
C ALA A 146 -14.11 -11.02 32.89
N GLY A 147 -13.73 -12.30 32.83
CA GLY A 147 -12.69 -12.78 31.93
C GLY A 147 -13.07 -12.61 30.45
N LEU A 148 -14.32 -12.90 30.08
CA LEU A 148 -14.81 -12.72 28.71
C LEU A 148 -14.79 -11.25 28.29
N PHE A 149 -15.19 -10.31 29.15
CA PHE A 149 -15.13 -8.88 28.85
C PHE A 149 -13.69 -8.37 28.74
N THR A 150 -12.78 -8.90 29.55
CA THR A 150 -11.33 -8.61 29.41
C THR A 150 -10.82 -9.09 28.06
N GLY A 151 -11.19 -10.31 27.64
CA GLY A 151 -10.80 -10.87 26.35
C GLY A 151 -11.33 -10.07 25.16
N LEU A 152 -12.61 -9.68 25.21
CA LEU A 152 -13.22 -8.80 24.20
C LEU A 152 -12.46 -7.48 24.08
N TYR A 153 -12.12 -6.88 25.22
CA TYR A 153 -11.42 -5.62 25.28
C TYR A 153 -9.99 -5.67 24.71
N VAL A 154 -9.28 -6.79 24.91
CA VAL A 154 -8.00 -7.04 24.21
C VAL A 154 -8.20 -7.10 22.70
N ALA A 155 -9.25 -7.79 22.22
CA ALA A 155 -9.55 -7.88 20.80
C ALA A 155 -9.88 -6.51 20.18
N GLU A 156 -10.60 -5.64 20.89
CA GLU A 156 -10.89 -4.26 20.47
C GLU A 156 -9.61 -3.44 20.30
N CYS A 157 -8.69 -3.50 21.27
CA CYS A 157 -7.42 -2.78 21.21
C CYS A 157 -6.54 -3.29 20.06
N LEU A 158 -6.48 -4.61 19.84
CA LEU A 158 -5.77 -5.20 18.71
C LEU A 158 -6.38 -4.78 17.37
N SER A 159 -7.72 -4.78 17.27
CA SER A 159 -8.44 -4.30 16.10
C SER A 159 -8.13 -2.83 15.80
N PHE A 160 -8.12 -1.98 16.83
CA PHE A 160 -7.72 -0.57 16.70
C PHE A 160 -6.30 -0.43 16.16
N GLY A 161 -5.34 -1.17 16.73
CA GLY A 161 -3.96 -1.18 16.25
C GLY A 161 -3.83 -1.62 14.80
N LEU A 162 -4.53 -2.69 14.41
CA LEU A 162 -4.60 -3.15 13.01
C LEU A 162 -5.20 -2.09 12.09
N GLY A 163 -6.25 -1.39 12.53
CA GLY A 163 -6.89 -0.33 11.78
C GLY A 163 -5.97 0.86 11.51
N VAL A 164 -5.21 1.31 12.52
CA VAL A 164 -4.21 2.38 12.36
C VAL A 164 -3.06 1.92 11.46
N SER A 165 -2.58 0.69 11.61
CA SER A 165 -1.56 0.13 10.71
C SER A 165 -2.07 0.05 9.27
N PHE A 166 -3.32 -0.38 9.05
CA PHE A 166 -3.93 -0.43 7.72
C PHE A 166 -4.16 0.97 7.14
N LEU A 167 -4.42 1.98 7.96
CA LEU A 167 -4.49 3.37 7.53
C LEU A 167 -3.17 3.81 6.89
N LEU A 168 -2.04 3.47 7.51
CA LEU A 168 -0.72 3.87 7.03
C LEU A 168 -0.22 3.03 5.85
N PHE A 169 -0.42 1.72 5.89
CA PHE A 169 0.23 0.77 4.96
C PHE A 169 -0.74 0.03 4.02
N GLY A 170 -2.05 0.12 4.24
CA GLY A 170 -3.07 -0.66 3.52
C GLY A 170 -3.41 -0.13 2.13
N ARG A 171 -3.31 1.19 1.92
CA ARG A 171 -3.75 1.85 0.66
C ARG A 171 -3.07 1.28 -0.58
N GLY A 172 -1.76 1.05 -0.53
CA GLY A 172 -0.98 0.55 -1.66
C GLY A 172 -1.37 -0.86 -2.11
N ARG A 173 -1.98 -1.67 -1.23
CA ARG A 173 -2.50 -3.00 -1.60
C ARG A 173 -3.83 -2.89 -2.35
N LEU A 174 -4.70 -1.96 -1.94
CA LEU A 174 -6.00 -1.74 -2.59
C LEU A 174 -5.85 -1.12 -3.98
N THR A 175 -4.88 -0.21 -4.17
CA THR A 175 -4.63 0.40 -5.49
C THR A 175 -4.19 -0.63 -6.54
N ARG A 176 -3.44 -1.66 -6.14
CA ARG A 176 -3.03 -2.77 -7.03
C ARG A 176 -4.20 -3.60 -7.55
N MET A 177 -5.39 -3.47 -6.95
CA MET A 177 -6.61 -4.15 -7.42
C MET A 177 -7.25 -3.48 -8.63
N GLY A 178 -6.73 -2.33 -9.11
CA GLY A 178 -7.18 -1.70 -10.36
C GLY A 178 -8.59 -1.09 -10.29
N ARG A 179 -9.01 -0.64 -9.11
CA ARG A 179 -10.28 0.07 -8.89
C ARG A 179 -10.10 1.58 -9.10
N PRO A 180 -11.17 2.33 -9.37
CA PRO A 180 -11.07 3.79 -9.48
C PRO A 180 -10.53 4.43 -8.18
N PRO A 181 -9.77 5.54 -8.26
CA PRO A 181 -9.09 6.12 -7.09
C PRO A 181 -10.02 6.54 -5.95
N TRP A 182 -11.20 7.07 -6.28
CA TRP A 182 -12.21 7.47 -5.30
C TRP A 182 -12.75 6.26 -4.54
N LEU A 183 -13.10 5.17 -5.24
CA LEU A 183 -13.64 3.95 -4.63
C LEU A 183 -12.58 3.22 -3.81
N THR A 184 -11.32 3.25 -4.27
CA THR A 184 -10.17 2.74 -3.52
C THR A 184 -9.97 3.51 -2.22
N SER A 185 -10.14 4.83 -2.26
CA SER A 185 -10.03 5.68 -1.06
C SER A 185 -11.18 5.41 -0.09
N LEU A 186 -12.41 5.30 -0.59
CA LEU A 186 -13.56 4.94 0.24
C LEU A 186 -13.41 3.55 0.85
N ALA A 187 -12.97 2.55 0.09
CA ALA A 187 -12.73 1.20 0.61
C ALA A 187 -11.61 1.19 1.66
N HIS A 188 -10.52 1.94 1.42
CA HIS A 188 -9.43 2.07 2.39
C HIS A 188 -9.94 2.65 3.71
N LEU A 189 -10.66 3.77 3.67
CA LEU A 189 -11.25 4.39 4.86
C LEU A 189 -12.30 3.50 5.53
N SER A 190 -13.05 2.74 4.73
CA SER A 190 -14.08 1.80 5.25
C SER A 190 -13.45 0.67 6.05
N VAL A 191 -12.37 0.04 5.56
CA VAL A 191 -11.64 -0.98 6.33
C VAL A 191 -11.05 -0.38 7.60
N VAL A 192 -10.44 0.81 7.52
CA VAL A 192 -9.89 1.50 8.70
C VAL A 192 -10.98 1.73 9.74
N TRP A 193 -12.13 2.27 9.33
CA TRP A 193 -13.24 2.54 10.23
C TRP A 193 -13.81 1.28 10.87
N LEU A 194 -14.00 0.21 10.08
CA LEU A 194 -14.45 -1.10 10.56
C LEU A 194 -13.52 -1.73 11.60
N LEU A 195 -12.24 -1.34 11.64
CA LEU A 195 -11.26 -1.85 12.60
C LEU A 195 -11.11 -0.94 13.82
N VAL A 196 -11.06 0.38 13.59
CA VAL A 196 -10.79 1.42 14.61
C VAL A 196 -12.02 1.70 15.48
N ALA A 197 -13.24 1.64 14.92
CA ALA A 197 -14.44 2.13 15.58
C ALA A 197 -14.79 1.39 16.89
N TRP A 198 -14.44 0.11 17.02
CA TRP A 198 -14.84 -0.72 18.16
C TRP A 198 -14.35 -0.21 19.50
N TRP A 199 -13.09 0.22 19.56
CA TRP A 199 -12.47 0.70 20.80
C TRP A 199 -13.17 1.94 21.39
N PRO A 200 -13.33 3.06 20.67
CA PRO A 200 -14.09 4.19 21.19
C PRO A 200 -15.58 3.87 21.35
N GLN A 201 -16.18 3.10 20.44
CA GLN A 201 -17.60 2.74 20.49
C GLN A 201 -17.96 2.07 21.82
N ASP A 202 -17.29 0.96 22.16
CA ASP A 202 -17.64 0.18 23.34
C ASP A 202 -17.41 0.97 24.64
N ASN A 203 -16.29 1.71 24.72
CA ASN A 203 -16.02 2.58 25.85
C ASN A 203 -17.08 3.68 26.02
N PHE A 204 -17.54 4.31 24.94
CA PHE A 204 -18.61 5.29 25.03
C PHE A 204 -19.94 4.69 25.47
N TYR A 205 -20.27 3.46 25.05
CA TYR A 205 -21.46 2.75 25.51
C TYR A 205 -21.39 2.42 26.99
N ARG A 206 -20.24 1.95 27.49
CA ARG A 206 -20.05 1.63 28.91
C ARG A 206 -20.18 2.85 29.83
N LEU A 207 -19.76 4.02 29.36
CA LEU A 207 -19.90 5.29 30.09
C LEU A 207 -21.27 5.96 29.93
N ALA A 208 -22.06 5.56 28.93
CA ALA A 208 -23.39 6.13 28.74
C ALA A 208 -24.36 5.51 29.76
N ALA A 209 -25.05 6.36 30.52
CA ALA A 209 -26.12 5.90 31.39
C ALA A 209 -27.16 5.15 30.57
N LYS A 210 -27.64 4.00 31.07
CA LYS A 210 -28.63 3.18 30.36
C LYS A 210 -29.98 3.89 30.15
N THR A 211 -30.25 4.90 30.97
CA THR A 211 -31.47 5.72 30.93
C THR A 211 -31.34 6.97 30.05
N ASP A 212 -30.14 7.30 29.58
CA ASP A 212 -29.90 8.46 28.71
C ASP A 212 -30.14 8.09 27.24
N TRP A 213 -31.41 8.02 26.86
CA TRP A 213 -31.83 7.62 25.51
C TRP A 213 -31.28 8.53 24.41
N GLY A 214 -31.09 9.82 24.69
CA GLY A 214 -30.53 10.76 23.71
C GLY A 214 -29.09 10.39 23.36
N ARG A 215 -28.25 10.16 24.36
CA ARG A 215 -26.86 9.74 24.15
C ARG A 215 -26.78 8.33 23.55
N GLN A 216 -27.62 7.39 24.00
CA GLN A 216 -27.68 6.04 23.42
C GLN A 216 -28.03 6.09 21.92
N ALA A 217 -29.02 6.90 21.53
CA ALA A 217 -29.39 7.06 20.13
C ALA A 217 -28.22 7.64 19.30
N VAL A 218 -27.56 8.68 19.79
CA VAL A 218 -26.40 9.25 19.09
C VAL A 218 -25.30 8.20 18.87
N LEU A 219 -24.98 7.38 19.88
CA LEU A 219 -23.97 6.33 19.75
C LEU A 219 -24.36 5.24 18.74
N VAL A 220 -25.63 4.80 18.76
CA VAL A 220 -26.14 3.81 17.80
C VAL A 220 -26.03 4.32 16.37
N TYR A 221 -26.47 5.56 16.11
CA TYR A 221 -26.43 6.11 14.77
C TYR A 221 -25.00 6.47 14.32
N ALA A 222 -24.19 7.06 15.19
CA ALA A 222 -22.84 7.49 14.86
C ALA A 222 -21.92 6.31 14.51
N PHE A 223 -22.03 5.19 15.24
CA PHE A 223 -21.18 4.02 15.00
C PHE A 223 -21.85 2.98 14.09
N ASN A 224 -23.07 2.53 14.39
CA ASN A 224 -23.62 1.36 13.70
C ASN A 224 -23.96 1.69 12.24
N ILE A 225 -24.54 2.86 11.96
CA ILE A 225 -24.89 3.25 10.58
C ILE A 225 -23.63 3.47 9.75
N THR A 226 -22.59 4.09 10.32
CA THR A 226 -21.33 4.32 9.59
C THR A 226 -20.58 3.01 9.33
N LEU A 227 -20.66 2.02 10.23
CA LEU A 227 -20.16 0.66 10.00
C LEU A 227 -20.93 -0.06 8.87
N MET A 228 -22.26 0.07 8.82
CA MET A 228 -23.07 -0.47 7.74
C MET A 228 -22.71 0.17 6.39
N ILE A 229 -22.55 1.50 6.36
CA ILE A 229 -22.12 2.22 5.17
C ILE A 229 -20.73 1.74 4.71
N ALA A 230 -19.78 1.59 5.63
CA ALA A 230 -18.46 1.06 5.35
C ALA A 230 -18.53 -0.34 4.73
N ALA A 231 -19.39 -1.23 5.27
CA ALA A 231 -19.60 -2.55 4.69
C ALA A 231 -20.17 -2.49 3.26
N VAL A 232 -21.16 -1.63 3.00
CA VAL A 232 -21.73 -1.44 1.66
C VAL A 232 -20.67 -0.95 0.66
N VAL A 233 -19.81 -0.02 1.08
CA VAL A 233 -18.68 0.45 0.25
C VAL A 233 -17.74 -0.70 -0.11
N LEU A 234 -17.44 -1.60 0.84
CA LEU A 234 -16.60 -2.77 0.57
C LEU A 234 -17.26 -3.77 -0.37
N VAL A 235 -18.57 -3.99 -0.26
CA VAL A 235 -19.34 -4.79 -1.22
C VAL A 235 -19.23 -4.18 -2.62
N ALA A 236 -19.44 -2.86 -2.76
CA ALA A 236 -19.30 -2.16 -4.03
C ALA A 236 -17.88 -2.24 -4.60
N PHE A 237 -16.86 -2.15 -3.74
CA PHE A 237 -15.45 -2.30 -4.12
C PHE A 237 -15.12 -3.72 -4.59
N ALA A 238 -15.69 -4.74 -3.94
CA ALA A 238 -15.47 -6.14 -4.28
C ALA A 238 -16.16 -6.52 -5.60
N LEU A 239 -17.42 -6.13 -5.78
CA LEU A 239 -18.24 -6.45 -6.96
C LEU A 239 -17.83 -5.70 -8.22
N ARG A 240 -17.12 -4.58 -8.11
CA ARG A 240 -16.64 -3.86 -9.29
C ARG A 240 -15.71 -4.78 -10.09
N GLU A 241 -15.67 -4.70 -11.41
CA GLU A 241 -14.66 -5.37 -12.22
C GLU A 241 -13.40 -4.50 -12.37
N ARG A 242 -12.27 -5.11 -12.75
CA ARG A 242 -11.05 -4.33 -13.05
C ARG A 242 -11.35 -3.47 -14.27
N ARG A 243 -10.95 -2.19 -14.26
CA ARG A 243 -10.96 -1.43 -15.52
C ARG A 243 -9.97 -2.09 -16.47
N VAL A 244 -10.50 -2.70 -17.52
CA VAL A 244 -9.75 -3.03 -18.72
C VAL A 244 -9.83 -1.76 -19.57
N GLU A 245 -8.79 -0.94 -19.51
CA GLU A 245 -8.54 0.16 -20.44
C GLU A 245 -7.48 -0.28 -21.44
#